data_AF-A0AAU0KTN4-F1
#
_entry.id   AF-A0AAU0KTN4-F1
#
_cell.length_a   1.000
_cell.length_b   1.000
_cell.length_c   1.000
_cell.angle_alpha   90.00
_cell.angle_beta   90.00
_cell.angle_gamma   90.00
#
_symmetry.space_group_name_H-M   'P 1'
#
loop_
_entity.id
_entity.type
_entity.pdbx_description
1 polymer ?
#
loop_
_entity_poly.entity_id
_entity_poly.type
_entity_poly.pdbx_seq_one_letter_code
_entity_poly.pdbx_strand_id
1 'polypeptide(L)'
;MKFIQAENIFFKKGFIISIPLIAVMLTGCDSPEKRQFMTGCKIATRNGSVCACTWEKMSAIYPPKFLKAIGDQQVAPPSDFQINMTNSIQQCIREE
;
A
#
# COMPACT_ATOMS: atom_id res chain seq x y z
N MET A 1 -4.00 -19.62 -16.33
CA MET A 1 -3.44 -18.73 -17.36
C MET A 1 -4.48 -18.52 -18.45
N LYS A 2 -5.08 -17.33 -18.51
CA LYS A 2 -5.82 -16.83 -19.67
C LYS A 2 -5.52 -15.33 -19.79
N PHE A 3 -4.74 -14.99 -20.80
CA PHE A 3 -4.69 -13.66 -21.39
C PHE A 3 -6.02 -13.38 -22.08
N ILE A 4 -6.51 -12.13 -22.01
CA ILE A 4 -7.33 -11.37 -23.00
C ILE A 4 -7.62 -10.03 -22.26
N GLN A 5 -6.88 -8.93 -22.48
CA GLN A 5 -6.97 -7.95 -23.59
C GLN A 5 -8.36 -7.36 -23.80
N ALA A 6 -8.62 -6.21 -23.18
CA ALA A 6 -9.63 -5.21 -23.53
C ALA A 6 -9.27 -3.97 -22.66
N GLU A 7 -9.03 -2.73 -23.10
CA GLU A 7 -9.34 -2.06 -24.36
C GLU A 7 -8.37 -0.89 -24.55
N ASN A 8 -7.61 -0.93 -25.64
CA ASN A 8 -7.06 0.25 -26.30
C ASN A 8 -7.92 0.47 -27.55
N ILE A 9 -9.07 1.13 -27.42
CA ILE A 9 -9.91 1.54 -28.56
C ILE A 9 -10.46 2.95 -28.29
N PHE A 10 -10.43 3.79 -29.33
CA PHE A 10 -10.99 5.16 -29.42
C PHE A 10 -10.12 6.29 -28.82
N PHE A 11 -9.05 6.77 -29.45
CA PHE A 11 -8.99 7.45 -30.76
C PHE A 11 -10.09 8.52 -30.96
N LYS A 12 -9.85 9.78 -30.56
CA LYS A 12 -9.86 10.96 -31.46
C LYS A 12 -9.67 12.30 -30.72
N LYS A 13 -8.58 12.97 -31.12
CA LYS A 13 -8.43 14.44 -31.30
C LYS A 13 -8.08 15.27 -30.06
N GLY A 14 -6.79 15.59 -29.92
CA GLY A 14 -6.30 16.61 -29.02
C GLY A 14 -4.96 16.22 -28.40
N PHE A 15 -3.91 16.93 -28.79
CA PHE A 15 -2.57 16.82 -28.25
C PHE A 15 -2.56 17.14 -26.74
N ILE A 16 -2.53 16.12 -25.89
CA ILE A 16 -2.17 16.25 -24.47
C ILE A 16 -1.12 15.17 -24.21
N ILE A 17 0.10 15.60 -23.91
CA ILE A 17 1.21 14.75 -23.50
C ILE A 17 0.84 14.15 -22.14
N SER A 18 0.29 12.94 -22.14
CA SER A 18 0.07 12.16 -20.92
C SER A 18 1.36 11.43 -20.57
N ILE A 19 2.03 11.89 -19.52
CA ILE A 19 3.12 11.15 -18.88
C ILE A 19 2.49 9.85 -18.33
N PRO A 20 2.90 8.65 -18.78
CA PRO A 20 2.45 7.44 -18.13
C PRO A 20 3.08 7.41 -16.74
N LEU A 21 2.27 7.55 -15.69
CA LEU A 21 2.68 7.22 -14.33
C LEU A 21 2.90 5.70 -14.32
N ILE A 22 4.14 5.29 -14.55
CA ILE A 22 4.53 3.88 -14.47
C ILE A 22 4.51 3.52 -12.98
N ALA A 23 3.38 3.01 -12.51
CA ALA A 23 3.30 2.34 -11.22
C ALA A 23 4.11 1.05 -11.33
N VAL A 24 5.37 1.11 -10.90
CA VAL A 24 6.22 -0.07 -10.75
C VAL A 24 5.58 -0.94 -9.68
N MET A 25 4.76 -1.91 -10.10
CA MET A 25 4.33 -2.98 -9.20
C MET A 25 5.54 -3.87 -8.97
N LEU A 26 6.34 -3.50 -7.96
CA LEU A 26 7.40 -4.33 -7.40
C LEU A 26 6.75 -5.60 -6.85
N THR A 27 6.61 -6.63 -7.67
CA THR A 27 6.42 -8.01 -7.21
C THR A 27 7.76 -8.54 -6.68
N GLY A 28 8.35 -7.80 -5.74
CA GLY A 28 9.44 -8.30 -4.92
C GLY A 28 8.88 -9.31 -3.94
N CYS A 29 9.66 -10.32 -3.57
CA CYS A 29 9.34 -11.11 -2.38
C CYS A 29 9.19 -10.13 -1.20
N ASP A 30 7.96 -9.94 -0.72
CA ASP A 30 7.69 -9.08 0.42
C ASP A 30 8.45 -9.59 1.64
N SER A 31 8.99 -8.66 2.44
CA SER A 31 9.64 -9.03 3.68
C SER A 31 8.64 -9.69 4.65
N PRO A 32 9.09 -10.55 5.59
CA PRO A 32 8.21 -11.17 6.57
C PRO A 32 7.37 -10.15 7.35
N GLU A 33 7.94 -8.99 7.68
CA GLU A 33 7.28 -7.88 8.37
C GLU A 33 6.14 -7.32 7.53
N LYS A 34 6.40 -7.03 6.24
CA LYS A 34 5.39 -6.52 5.31
C LYS A 34 4.26 -7.53 5.13
N ARG A 35 4.58 -8.82 4.99
CA ARG A 35 3.56 -9.88 4.85
C ARG A 35 2.63 -9.97 6.06
N GLN A 36 3.19 -9.90 7.27
CA GLN A 36 2.40 -9.91 8.51
C GLN A 36 1.52 -8.66 8.59
N PHE A 37 2.08 -7.48 8.31
CA PHE A 37 1.34 -6.23 8.26
C PHE A 37 0.17 -6.29 7.26
N MET A 38 0.45 -6.73 6.03
CA MET A 38 -0.54 -6.86 4.96
C MET A 38 -1.68 -7.80 5.37
N THR A 39 -1.38 -8.88 6.10
CA THR A 39 -2.39 -9.81 6.60
C THR A 39 -3.32 -9.12 7.59
N GLY A 40 -2.77 -8.42 8.59
CA GLY A 40 -3.56 -7.66 9.56
C GLY A 40 -4.37 -6.53 8.91
N CYS A 41 -3.77 -5.78 8.00
CA CYS A 41 -4.45 -4.69 7.30
C CYS A 41 -5.59 -5.20 6.41
N LYS A 42 -5.40 -6.30 5.68
CA LYS A 42 -6.46 -6.87 4.81
C LYS A 42 -7.68 -7.32 5.60
N ILE A 43 -7.49 -7.76 6.84
CA ILE A 43 -8.62 -8.06 7.74
C ILE A 43 -9.45 -6.80 8.01
N ALA A 44 -8.78 -5.65 8.20
CA ALA A 44 -9.42 -4.38 8.50
C ALA A 44 -10.07 -3.71 7.26
N THR A 45 -9.38 -3.68 6.12
CA THR A 45 -9.81 -2.86 4.96
C THR A 45 -10.36 -3.68 3.80
N ARG A 46 -10.07 -4.99 3.74
CA ARG A 46 -10.33 -5.89 2.60
C ARG A 46 -9.71 -5.43 1.27
N ASN A 47 -8.84 -4.43 1.28
CA ASN A 47 -8.22 -3.89 0.08
C ASN A 47 -6.69 -4.04 0.12
N GLY A 48 -6.16 -4.83 -0.83
CA GLY A 48 -4.73 -5.12 -0.93
C GLY A 48 -3.88 -3.91 -1.34
N SER A 49 -4.35 -3.05 -2.25
CA SER A 49 -3.63 -1.85 -2.68
C SER A 49 -3.55 -0.82 -1.56
N VAL A 50 -4.65 -0.56 -0.85
CA VAL A 50 -4.65 0.30 0.35
C VAL A 50 -3.64 -0.20 1.38
N CYS A 51 -3.59 -1.52 1.62
CA CYS A 51 -2.67 -2.08 2.59
C CYS A 51 -1.20 -1.95 2.17
N ALA A 52 -0.91 -2.15 0.89
CA ALA A 52 0.45 -1.96 0.38
C ALA A 52 0.88 -0.50 0.53
N CYS A 53 0.02 0.44 0.13
CA CYS A 53 0.27 1.87 0.32
C CYS A 53 0.45 2.24 1.80
N THR A 54 -0.37 1.68 2.70
CA THR A 54 -0.30 1.96 4.13
C THR A 54 1.01 1.45 4.72
N TRP A 55 1.48 0.27 4.27
CA TRP A 55 2.79 -0.25 4.65
C TRP A 55 3.91 0.71 4.25
N GLU A 56 3.93 1.19 2.99
CA GLU A 56 4.96 2.12 2.53
C GLU A 56 4.99 3.39 3.39
N LYS A 57 3.83 4.00 3.67
CA LYS A 57 3.75 5.20 4.53
C LYS A 57 4.17 4.93 5.97
N MET A 58 3.72 3.83 6.58
CA MET A 58 4.09 3.48 7.95
C MET A 58 5.57 3.12 8.08
N SER A 59 6.14 2.42 7.09
CA SER A 59 7.54 2.00 7.08
C SER A 59 8.52 3.16 6.85
N ALA A 60 8.05 4.26 6.26
CA ALA A 60 8.80 5.50 6.14
C ALA A 60 8.91 6.26 7.48
N ILE A 61 7.93 6.11 8.38
CA ILE A 61 7.91 6.75 9.71
C ILE A 61 8.57 5.86 10.76
N TYR A 62 8.29 4.56 10.69
CA TYR A 62 8.70 3.57 11.67
C TYR A 62 9.46 2.43 10.99
N PRO A 63 10.63 2.03 11.50
CA PRO A 63 11.39 0.96 10.88
C PRO A 63 10.58 -0.36 10.85
N PRO A 64 10.66 -1.17 9.78
CA PRO A 64 9.89 -2.42 9.64
C PRO A 64 9.97 -3.37 10.84
N LYS A 65 11.15 -3.49 11.45
CA LYS A 65 11.35 -4.31 12.65
C LYS A 65 10.57 -3.80 13.86
N PHE A 66 10.41 -2.49 14.00
CA PHE A 66 9.63 -1.88 15.07
C PHE A 66 8.13 -2.08 14.84
N LEU A 67 7.66 -1.90 13.61
CA LEU A 67 6.27 -2.23 13.23
C LEU A 67 5.93 -3.69 13.55
N LYS A 68 6.85 -4.61 13.24
CA LYS A 68 6.72 -6.01 13.63
C LYS A 68 6.68 -6.21 15.14
N ALA A 69 7.57 -5.58 15.89
CA ALA A 69 7.59 -5.69 17.35
C ALA A 69 6.29 -5.19 18.00
N ILE A 70 5.67 -4.13 17.47
CA ILE A 70 4.34 -3.67 17.90
C ILE A 70 3.27 -4.74 17.59
N GLY A 71 3.26 -5.25 16.35
CA GLY A 71 2.30 -6.28 15.93
C GLY A 71 2.43 -7.59 16.72
N ASP A 72 3.65 -7.92 17.15
CA ASP A 72 3.97 -9.07 17.99
C ASP A 72 3.78 -8.77 19.50
N GLN A 73 3.29 -7.58 19.86
CA GLN A 73 3.07 -7.12 21.25
C GLN A 73 4.35 -7.12 22.12
N GLN A 74 5.53 -7.07 21.51
CA GLN A 74 6.82 -7.05 22.21
C GLN A 74 7.18 -5.64 22.71
N VAL A 75 6.65 -4.60 22.07
CA VAL A 75 6.85 -3.20 22.45
C VAL A 75 5.52 -2.46 22.43
N ALA A 76 5.36 -1.51 23.34
CA ALA A 76 4.21 -0.61 23.32
C ALA A 76 4.32 0.35 22.11
N PRO A 77 3.22 0.59 21.39
CA PRO A 77 3.20 1.60 20.33
C PRO A 77 3.40 3.00 20.93
N PRO A 78 4.10 3.92 20.23
CA PRO A 78 4.21 5.30 20.65
C PRO A 78 2.83 6.00 20.57
N SER A 79 2.70 7.14 21.26
CA SER A 79 1.40 7.84 21.40
C SER A 79 0.79 8.30 20.08
N ASP A 80 1.63 8.59 19.08
CA ASP A 80 1.23 9.03 17.74
C ASP A 80 0.99 7.87 16.77
N PHE A 81 1.30 6.63 17.15
CA PHE A 81 1.22 5.46 16.27
C PHE A 81 -0.16 5.26 15.65
N GLN A 82 -1.21 5.32 16.46
CA GLN A 82 -2.58 5.09 16.01
C GLN A 82 -3.08 6.21 15.08
N ILE A 83 -2.64 7.45 15.35
CA ILE A 83 -2.94 8.61 14.51
C ILE A 83 -2.23 8.46 13.16
N ASN A 84 -0.94 8.13 13.15
CA ASN A 84 -0.16 7.92 11.93
C ASN A 84 -0.71 6.75 11.10
N MET A 85 -1.14 5.66 11.76
CA MET A 85 -1.78 4.52 11.10
C MET A 85 -3.09 4.94 10.43
N THR A 86 -3.97 5.59 11.18
CA THR A 86 -5.28 6.04 10.68
C THR A 86 -5.13 7.01 9.52
N ASN A 87 -4.22 7.99 9.67
CA ASN A 87 -3.93 8.97 8.62
C ASN A 87 -3.36 8.31 7.36
N SER A 88 -2.45 7.35 7.52
CA SER A 88 -1.88 6.59 6.40
C SER A 88 -2.95 5.82 5.65
N ILE A 89 -3.83 5.09 6.36
CA ILE A 89 -4.95 4.35 5.75
C ILE A 89 -5.86 5.31 5.00
N GLN A 90 -6.29 6.41 5.64
CA GLN A 90 -7.20 7.38 5.03
C GLN A 90 -6.59 8.06 3.81
N GLN A 91 -5.29 8.37 3.85
CA GLN A 91 -4.59 8.92 2.71
C GLN A 91 -4.52 7.90 1.57
N CYS A 92 -4.21 6.64 1.86
CA CYS A 92 -4.16 5.59 0.85
C CYS A 92 -5.52 5.32 0.20
N ILE A 93 -6.62 5.36 0.97
CA ILE A 93 -7.98 5.24 0.41
C ILE A 93 -8.29 6.40 -0.55
N ARG A 94 -7.81 7.62 -0.26
CA ARG A 94 -8.00 8.77 -1.17
C ARG A 94 -7.10 8.74 -2.40
N GLU A 95 -6.02 7.96 -2.37
CA GLU A 95 -5.07 7.79 -3.47
C GLU A 95 -5.50 6.65 -4.42
N GLU A 96 -6.54 5.88 -4.09
CA GLU A 96 -7.19 4.92 -4.99
C GLU A 96 -8.17 5.59 -5.97
#